data_AF-A0A8J2SFR1-F1
#
_entry.id   AF-A0A8J2SFR1-F1
#
_cell.length_a   1.000
_cell.length_b   1.000
_cell.length_c   1.000
_cell.angle_alpha   90.00
_cell.angle_beta   90.00
_cell.angle_gamma   90.00
#
_symmetry.space_group_name_H-M   'P 1'
#
loop_
_entity.id
_entity.type
_entity.pdbx_description
1 polymer ?
#
loop_
_entity_poly.entity_id
_entity_poly.type
_entity_poly.pdbx_seq_one_letter_code
_entity_poly.pdbx_strand_id
1 'polypeptide(L)'
;MAEAKKLLRDEIPKAKASIGYENQQTLNMVAVYAKALYMDRGNISELMEASMVLEDAEKVARRVLGPAHPLTVEMGNDIKRVGERMNELAELAIAHSKNPSSSAGRAVKTFSLDQLSGLIDKLAMDSPALKK
;
A
#
# COMPACT_ATOMS: atom_id res chain seq x y z
N MET A 1 0.06 15.03 10.14
CA MET A 1 -0.35 13.89 9.27
C MET A 1 -0.94 12.72 10.04
N ALA A 2 -0.41 12.34 11.22
CA ALA A 2 -0.96 11.22 12.01
C ALA A 2 -2.45 11.33 12.36
N GLU A 3 -2.92 12.52 12.73
CA GLU A 3 -4.34 12.76 13.03
C GLU A 3 -5.25 12.56 11.81
N ALA A 4 -4.81 13.04 10.64
CA ALA A 4 -5.53 12.85 9.37
C ALA A 4 -5.61 11.37 8.97
N LYS A 5 -4.52 10.60 9.13
CA LYS A 5 -4.51 9.15 8.90
C LYS A 5 -5.56 8.45 9.75
N LYS A 6 -5.54 8.72 11.07
CA LYS A 6 -6.47 8.10 12.02
C LYS A 6 -7.92 8.46 11.69
N LEU A 7 -8.20 9.74 11.48
CA LEU A 7 -9.55 10.21 11.14
C LEU A 7 -10.07 9.54 9.87
N LEU A 8 -9.29 9.53 8.79
CA LEU A 8 -9.72 8.94 7.52
C LEU A 8 -9.90 7.41 7.62
N ARG A 9 -9.04 6.73 8.37
CA ARG A 9 -9.16 5.29 8.63
C ARG A 9 -10.50 4.94 9.31
N ASP A 10 -10.98 5.80 10.20
CA ASP A 10 -12.24 5.61 10.92
C ASP A 10 -13.47 6.08 10.11
N GLU A 11 -13.33 7.10 9.28
CA GLU A 11 -14.44 7.72 8.52
C GLU A 11 -14.71 7.05 7.17
N ILE A 12 -13.69 6.51 6.48
CA ILE A 12 -13.86 5.83 5.19
C ILE A 12 -14.88 4.68 5.27
N PRO A 13 -14.87 3.78 6.28
CA PRO A 13 -15.89 2.74 6.42
C PRO A 13 -17.31 3.30 6.56
N LYS A 14 -17.48 4.43 7.27
CA LYS A 14 -18.78 5.09 7.44
C LYS A 14 -19.25 5.70 6.13
N ALA A 15 -18.37 6.37 5.39
CA ALA A 15 -18.66 6.89 4.06
C ALA A 15 -19.05 5.77 3.08
N LYS A 16 -18.29 4.66 3.08
CA LYS A 16 -18.62 3.46 2.29
C LYS A 16 -20.02 2.92 2.60
N ALA A 17 -20.39 2.85 3.88
CA ALA A 17 -21.71 2.37 4.31
C ALA A 17 -22.86 3.37 4.01
N SER A 18 -22.59 4.68 4.08
CA SER A 18 -23.63 5.70 3.95
C SER A 18 -23.89 6.13 2.50
N ILE A 19 -22.84 6.38 1.72
CA ILE A 19 -22.95 6.94 0.36
C ILE A 19 -22.33 6.05 -0.72
N GLY A 20 -21.77 4.91 -0.33
CA GLY A 20 -21.20 3.92 -1.24
C GLY A 20 -19.73 4.16 -1.57
N TYR A 21 -19.05 3.09 -1.98
CA TYR A 21 -17.63 3.13 -2.33
C TYR A 21 -17.36 3.75 -3.71
N GLU A 22 -18.33 3.64 -4.62
CA GLU A 22 -18.28 4.21 -5.97
C GLU A 22 -18.44 5.74 -5.97
N ASN A 23 -18.88 6.31 -4.85
CA ASN A 23 -19.06 7.75 -4.74
C ASN A 23 -17.70 8.47 -4.82
N GLN A 24 -17.62 9.52 -5.64
CA GLN A 24 -16.40 10.32 -5.82
C GLN A 24 -15.86 10.90 -4.51
N GLN A 25 -16.72 11.24 -3.54
CA GLN A 25 -16.27 11.71 -2.22
C GLN A 25 -15.56 10.62 -1.44
N THR A 26 -16.10 9.40 -1.42
CA THR A 26 -15.45 8.26 -0.78
C THR A 26 -14.11 7.93 -1.46
N LEU A 27 -14.05 7.98 -2.79
CA LEU A 27 -12.81 7.79 -3.55
C LEU A 27 -11.77 8.87 -3.23
N ASN A 28 -12.18 10.14 -3.13
CA ASN A 28 -11.31 11.23 -2.70
C ASN A 28 -10.77 10.99 -1.28
N MET A 29 -11.61 10.57 -0.34
CA MET A 29 -11.16 10.26 1.03
C MET A 29 -10.09 9.17 1.05
N VAL A 30 -10.23 8.14 0.21
CA VAL A 30 -9.21 7.08 0.07
C VAL A 30 -7.91 7.61 -0.53
N ALA A 31 -7.98 8.43 -1.58
CA ALA A 31 -6.78 9.05 -2.16
C ALA A 31 -6.02 9.88 -1.13
N VAL A 32 -6.73 10.71 -0.36
CA VAL A 32 -6.12 11.52 0.72
C VAL A 32 -5.53 10.64 1.83
N TYR A 33 -6.22 9.55 2.20
CA TYR A 33 -5.72 8.61 3.20
C TYR A 33 -4.41 7.95 2.76
N ALA A 34 -4.38 7.39 1.55
CA ALA A 34 -3.19 6.75 1.00
C ALA A 34 -2.02 7.72 0.89
N LYS A 35 -2.29 8.95 0.42
CA LYS A 35 -1.30 10.03 0.36
C LYS A 35 -0.71 10.34 1.72
N ALA A 36 -1.54 10.40 2.76
CA ALA A 36 -1.05 10.58 4.12
C ALA A 36 -0.13 9.43 4.57
N LEU A 37 -0.43 8.18 4.20
CA LEU A 37 0.37 7.00 4.56
C LEU A 37 1.79 7.06 3.98
N TYR A 38 1.96 7.43 2.71
CA TYR A 38 3.27 7.39 2.04
C TYR A 38 4.05 8.71 2.01
N MET A 39 3.40 9.86 2.26
CA MET A 39 4.09 11.16 2.26
C MET A 39 4.96 11.40 3.50
N ASP A 40 4.62 10.79 4.63
CA ASP A 40 5.46 10.83 5.83
C ASP A 40 6.65 9.84 5.71
N ARG A 41 7.49 9.71 6.73
CA ARG A 41 8.40 8.54 6.86
C ARG A 41 7.59 7.28 7.19
N GLY A 42 6.67 6.94 6.29
CA GLY A 42 5.80 5.79 6.40
C GLY A 42 6.64 4.53 6.55
N ASN A 43 6.25 3.67 7.49
CA ASN A 43 6.87 2.36 7.59
C ASN A 43 6.39 1.45 6.45
N ILE A 44 7.06 0.30 6.25
CA ILE A 44 6.70 -0.65 5.19
C ILE A 44 5.23 -1.08 5.26
N SER A 45 4.65 -1.22 6.46
CA SER A 45 3.24 -1.59 6.61
C SER A 45 2.30 -0.50 6.10
N GLU A 46 2.61 0.78 6.35
CA GLU A 46 1.81 1.91 5.86
C GLU A 46 1.92 2.04 4.33
N LEU A 47 3.09 1.78 3.75
CA LEU A 47 3.24 1.74 2.30
C LEU A 47 2.42 0.60 1.69
N MET A 48 2.45 -0.59 2.29
CA MET A 48 1.64 -1.74 1.83
C MET A 48 0.15 -1.42 1.88
N GLU A 49 -0.31 -0.82 2.98
CA GLU A 49 -1.70 -0.39 3.11
C GLU A 49 -2.06 0.65 2.04
N ALA A 50 -1.20 1.64 1.79
CA ALA A 50 -1.41 2.65 0.75
C ALA A 50 -1.55 2.03 -0.64
N SER A 51 -0.69 1.08 -1.01
CA SER A 51 -0.76 0.38 -2.30
C SER A 51 -2.10 -0.35 -2.46
N MET A 52 -2.48 -1.13 -1.45
CA MET A 52 -3.71 -1.92 -1.48
C MET A 52 -4.95 -1.05 -1.64
N VAL A 53 -5.06 0.03 -0.86
CA VAL A 53 -6.25 0.90 -0.94
C VAL A 53 -6.30 1.71 -2.23
N LEU A 54 -5.15 2.14 -2.76
CA LEU A 54 -5.09 2.87 -4.03
C LEU A 54 -5.42 1.98 -5.23
N GLU A 55 -4.90 0.75 -5.28
CA GLU A 55 -5.18 -0.16 -6.39
C GLU A 55 -6.66 -0.54 -6.48
N ASP A 56 -7.31 -0.74 -5.33
CA ASP A 56 -8.74 -1.01 -5.26
C ASP A 56 -9.56 0.23 -5.66
N ALA A 57 -9.23 1.39 -5.10
CA ALA A 57 -9.94 2.64 -5.40
C ALA A 57 -9.75 3.10 -6.85
N GLU A 58 -8.57 2.91 -7.44
CA GLU A 58 -8.28 3.27 -8.83
C GLU A 58 -9.11 2.45 -9.81
N LYS A 59 -9.27 1.13 -9.56
CA LYS A 59 -10.14 0.27 -10.39
C LYS A 59 -11.59 0.75 -10.34
N VAL A 60 -12.07 1.15 -9.17
CA VAL A 60 -13.42 1.68 -9.00
C VAL A 60 -13.55 3.05 -9.67
N ALA A 61 -12.60 3.96 -9.45
CA ALA A 61 -12.58 5.29 -10.06
C ALA A 61 -12.54 5.21 -11.59
N ARG A 62 -11.73 4.31 -12.15
CA ARG A 62 -11.65 4.07 -13.60
C ARG A 62 -12.97 3.62 -14.19
N ARG A 63 -13.72 2.77 -13.48
CA ARG A 63 -15.04 2.29 -13.92
C ARG A 63 -16.12 3.36 -13.81
N VAL A 64 -16.13 4.13 -12.72
CA VAL A 64 -17.20 5.09 -12.40
C VAL A 64 -16.98 6.47 -13.03
N LEU A 65 -15.74 6.96 -12.98
CA LEU A 65 -15.35 8.31 -13.41
C LEU A 65 -14.65 8.29 -14.78
N GLY A 66 -14.10 7.15 -15.18
CA GLY A 66 -13.33 6.98 -16.41
C GLY A 66 -11.81 7.11 -16.20
N PRO A 67 -11.01 6.60 -17.15
CA PRO A 67 -9.55 6.57 -17.04
C PRO A 67 -8.89 7.95 -17.15
N ALA A 68 -9.52 8.91 -17.83
CA ALA A 68 -8.99 10.28 -18.01
C ALA A 68 -9.42 11.25 -16.89
N HIS A 69 -10.25 10.80 -15.95
CA HIS A 69 -10.72 11.66 -14.87
C HIS A 69 -9.55 12.06 -13.96
N PRO A 70 -9.46 13.33 -13.50
CA PRO A 70 -8.34 13.82 -12.70
C PRO A 70 -8.04 12.96 -11.47
N LEU A 71 -9.08 12.51 -10.75
CA LEU A 71 -8.92 11.63 -9.58
C LEU A 71 -8.30 10.28 -9.94
N THR A 72 -8.71 9.66 -11.05
CA THR A 72 -8.16 8.36 -11.50
C THR A 72 -6.69 8.52 -11.88
N VAL A 73 -6.35 9.62 -12.55
CA VAL A 73 -4.96 9.96 -12.90
C VAL A 73 -4.12 10.24 -11.64
N GLU A 74 -4.66 10.96 -10.66
CA GLU A 74 -3.98 11.20 -9.38
C GLU A 74 -3.70 9.90 -8.64
N MET A 75 -4.69 9.01 -8.51
CA MET A 75 -4.52 7.69 -7.90
C MET A 75 -3.43 6.88 -8.62
N GLY A 76 -3.41 6.89 -9.95
CA GLY A 76 -2.34 6.23 -10.73
C GLY A 76 -0.95 6.80 -10.47
N ASN A 77 -0.83 8.11 -10.25
CA ASN A 77 0.44 8.74 -9.87
C ASN A 77 0.84 8.40 -8.43
N ASP A 78 -0.13 8.32 -7.53
CA ASP A 78 0.11 7.95 -6.13
C ASP A 78 0.58 6.50 -5.99
N ILE A 79 0.03 5.56 -6.79
CA ILE A 79 0.51 4.17 -6.86
C ILE A 79 2.00 4.13 -7.24
N LYS A 80 2.42 4.91 -8.24
CA LYS A 80 3.84 4.99 -8.65
C LYS A 80 4.72 5.48 -7.51
N ARG A 81 4.31 6.54 -6.81
CA ARG A 81 5.06 7.10 -5.66
C ARG A 81 5.18 6.11 -4.51
N VAL A 82 4.13 5.35 -4.22
CA VAL A 82 4.18 4.29 -3.22
C VAL A 82 5.21 3.23 -3.62
N GLY A 83 5.21 2.79 -4.88
CA GLY A 83 6.18 1.83 -5.40
C GLY A 83 7.64 2.34 -5.31
N GLU A 84 7.87 3.61 -5.68
CA GLU A 84 9.18 4.26 -5.53
C GLU A 84 9.63 4.25 -4.07
N ARG A 85 8.76 4.59 -3.13
CA ARG A 85 9.07 4.56 -1.70
C ARG A 85 9.35 3.16 -1.17
N MET A 86 8.61 2.15 -1.62
CA MET A 86 8.89 0.77 -1.25
C MET A 86 10.26 0.32 -1.75
N ASN A 87 10.62 0.70 -2.98
CA ASN A 87 11.93 0.39 -3.55
C ASN A 87 13.06 1.08 -2.76
N GLU A 88 12.90 2.36 -2.41
CA GLU A 88 13.85 3.08 -1.55
C GLU A 88 14.08 2.38 -0.20
N LEU A 89 13.00 1.93 0.47
CA LEU A 89 13.13 1.22 1.75
C LEU A 89 13.77 -0.17 1.57
N ALA A 90 13.47 -0.87 0.47
CA ALA A 90 14.09 -2.14 0.15
C ALA A 90 15.60 -1.99 -0.11
N GLU A 91 16.00 -0.96 -0.86
CA GLU A 91 17.41 -0.64 -1.11
C GLU A 91 18.15 -0.29 0.19
N LEU A 92 17.54 0.49 1.07
CA LEU A 92 18.10 0.79 2.39
C LEU A 92 18.26 -0.47 3.26
N ALA A 93 17.29 -1.39 3.24
CA ALA A 93 17.39 -2.65 3.96
C ALA A 93 18.54 -3.53 3.43
N ILE A 94 18.72 -3.57 2.10
CA ILE A 94 19.83 -4.28 1.44
C ILE A 94 21.17 -3.60 1.75
N ALA A 95 21.24 -2.26 1.74
CA ALA A 95 22.45 -1.52 2.06
C ALA A 95 22.89 -1.76 3.52
N HIS A 96 21.94 -1.75 4.46
CA HIS A 96 22.21 -2.13 5.85
C HIS A 96 22.63 -3.60 5.99
N SER A 97 22.08 -4.52 5.18
CA SER A 97 22.53 -5.92 5.20
C SER A 97 23.93 -6.12 4.60
N LYS A 98 24.37 -5.22 3.70
CA LYS A 98 25.67 -5.26 3.01
C LYS A 98 26.79 -4.54 3.76
N ASN A 99 26.49 -3.83 4.84
CA ASN A 99 27.48 -3.13 5.67
C ASN A 99 27.58 -3.76 7.08
N PRO A 100 28.17 -4.95 7.23
CA PRO A 100 28.29 -5.65 8.51
C PRO A 100 29.55 -5.21 9.28
N SER A 101 29.74 -3.91 9.49
CA SER A 101 30.84 -3.39 10.31
C SER A 101 30.41 -3.22 11.77
N SER A 102 29.85 -4.28 12.36
CA SER A 102 30.05 -4.62 13.77
C SER A 102 29.59 -6.05 14.03
N SER A 103 30.55 -6.99 13.95
CA SER A 103 30.60 -8.28 14.64
C SER A 103 29.30 -9.10 14.77
N ALA A 104 29.15 -10.08 13.87
CA ALA A 104 28.88 -11.50 14.17
C ALA A 104 28.04 -12.11 13.04
N GLY A 105 28.65 -13.07 12.33
CA GLY A 105 28.07 -13.67 11.16
C GLY A 105 26.71 -14.34 11.39
N ARG A 106 25.81 -14.13 10.43
CA ARG A 106 24.92 -15.17 9.91
C ARG A 106 24.48 -14.75 8.53
N ALA A 107 24.80 -15.58 7.54
CA ALA A 107 24.33 -15.44 6.17
C ALA A 107 22.80 -15.45 6.15
N VAL A 108 22.19 -14.28 5.98
CA VAL A 108 20.76 -14.19 5.65
C VAL A 108 20.68 -14.26 4.13
N LYS A 109 20.14 -15.38 3.62
CA LYS A 109 19.88 -15.57 2.20
C LYS A 109 18.98 -14.43 1.71
N THR A 110 19.49 -13.61 0.80
CA THR A 110 18.70 -12.64 0.06
C THR A 110 17.77 -13.42 -0.86
N PHE A 111 16.47 -13.39 -0.57
CA PHE A 111 15.46 -14.01 -1.44
C PHE A 111 15.24 -13.12 -2.67
N SER A 112 15.30 -13.72 -3.86
CA SER A 112 14.98 -13.06 -5.14
C SER A 112 13.50 -12.63 -5.18
N LEU A 113 13.14 -11.63 -5.99
CA LEU A 113 11.75 -11.17 -6.20
C LEU A 113 10.81 -12.33 -6.58
N ASP A 114 11.29 -13.31 -7.36
CA ASP A 114 10.55 -14.54 -7.67
C ASP A 114 10.24 -15.39 -6.43
N GLN A 115 11.13 -15.37 -5.43
CA GLN A 115 10.94 -16.11 -4.19
C GLN A 115 10.00 -15.38 -3.21
N LEU A 116 9.87 -14.05 -3.33
CA LEU A 116 8.89 -13.27 -2.58
C LEU A 116 7.47 -13.48 -3.14
N SER A 117 7.33 -13.58 -4.47
CA SER A 117 6.05 -13.96 -5.12
C SER A 117 5.55 -15.32 -4.61
N GLY A 118 6.43 -16.33 -4.56
CA GLY A 118 6.06 -17.65 -4.06
C GLY A 118 5.75 -17.71 -2.56
N LEU A 119 6.26 -16.76 -1.77
CA LEU A 119 5.93 -16.65 -0.34
C LEU A 119 4.55 -16.02 -0.10
N ILE A 120 4.13 -15.10 -0.96
CA ILE A 120 2.77 -14.51 -0.93
C ILE A 120 1.73 -15.59 -1.27
N ASP A 121 1.97 -16.39 -2.31
CA ASP A 121 1.08 -17.49 -2.69
C ASP A 121 1.01 -18.57 -1.61
N LYS A 122 2.13 -18.84 -0.91
CA LYS A 122 2.17 -19.81 0.19
C LYS A 122 1.47 -19.30 1.46
N LEU A 123 1.58 -18.01 1.78
CA LEU A 123 0.82 -17.40 2.88
C LEU A 123 -0.69 -17.36 2.60
N ALA A 124 -1.08 -17.22 1.32
CA ALA A 124 -2.48 -17.29 0.91
C ALA A 124 -3.06 -18.72 0.98
N MET A 125 -2.22 -19.76 0.87
CA MET A 125 -2.65 -21.16 0.99
C MET A 125 -2.73 -21.67 2.44
N ASP A 126 -1.94 -21.14 3.37
CA ASP A 126 -1.89 -21.61 4.77
C ASP A 126 -2.84 -20.86 5.72
N SER A 127 -3.72 -19.99 5.23
CA SER A 127 -4.78 -19.37 6.05
C SER A 127 -5.99 -20.30 6.18
N PRO A 128 -6.28 -20.90 7.36
CA PRO A 128 -7.42 -21.81 7.54
C PRO A 128 -8.77 -21.09 7.68
N ALA A 129 -8.85 -19.80 7.36
CA ALA A 129 -10.03 -18.97 7.61
C ALA A 129 -10.88 -18.73 6.35
N LEU A 130 -11.16 -19.80 5.58
CA LEU A 130 -12.24 -19.86 4.58
C LEU A 130 -12.50 -21.32 4.16
N LYS A 131 -12.86 -22.17 5.13
CA LYS A 131 -13.69 -23.35 4.84
C LYS A 131 -15.00 -23.22 5.60
N LYS A 132 -16.08 -23.25 4.82
CA LYS A 132 -17.43 -23.60 5.29
C LYS A 132 -17.41 -24.92 6.05
#